data_AF-A0A527FYF6-F1
#
_entry.id   AF-A0A527FYF6-F1
#
_cell.length_a   1.000
_cell.length_b   1.000
_cell.length_c   1.000
_cell.angle_alpha   90.00
_cell.angle_beta   90.00
_cell.angle_gamma   90.00
#
_symmetry.space_group_name_H-M   'P 1'
#
loop_
_entity.id
_entity.type
_entity.pdbx_description
1 polymer ?
#
loop_
_entity_poly.entity_id
_entity_poly.type
_entity_poly.pdbx_seq_one_letter_code
_entity_poly.pdbx_strand_id
1 'polypeptide(L)'
;ETGNGAAGVVADPRFGEIAPDFAFSLHNLPGVPFGEVRLKAGVVNCASRGMRIVLEGKTAHSSMPETGISPMLAVSELMPALPALGRGTFAD
;
A
#
# COMPACT_ATOMS: atom_id res chain seq x y z
N GLU A 1 -1.30 -2.52 -7.80
CA GLU A 1 -2.30 -3.27 -7.02
C GLU A 1 -2.96 -2.32 -6.03
N THR A 2 -4.30 -2.32 -5.90
CA THR A 2 -5.03 -1.36 -5.04
C THR A 2 -5.69 -1.99 -3.82
N GLY A 3 -5.61 -3.31 -3.67
CA GLY A 3 -6.32 -4.06 -2.61
C GLY A 3 -7.82 -4.28 -2.87
N ASN A 4 -8.37 -3.74 -3.97
CA ASN A 4 -9.83 -3.74 -4.19
C ASN A 4 -10.38 -5.02 -4.83
N GLY A 5 -9.52 -5.89 -5.37
CA GLY A 5 -9.95 -7.06 -6.17
C GLY A 5 -10.81 -8.04 -5.37
N ALA A 6 -10.30 -8.50 -4.22
CA ALA A 6 -11.03 -9.44 -3.36
C ALA A 6 -12.37 -8.88 -2.87
N ALA A 7 -12.38 -7.61 -2.44
CA ALA A 7 -13.61 -6.93 -2.03
C ALA A 7 -14.63 -6.84 -3.19
N GLY A 8 -14.17 -6.55 -4.40
CA GLY A 8 -15.02 -6.53 -5.60
C GLY A 8 -15.61 -7.90 -5.95
N VAL A 9 -14.82 -8.98 -5.83
CA VAL A 9 -15.31 -10.34 -6.05
C VAL A 9 -16.40 -10.70 -5.04
N VAL A 10 -16.17 -10.44 -3.76
CA VAL A 10 -17.16 -10.76 -2.70
C VAL A 10 -18.42 -9.90 -2.82
N ALA A 11 -18.31 -8.66 -3.30
CA ALA A 11 -19.45 -7.78 -3.52
C ALA A 11 -20.26 -8.13 -4.78
N ASP A 12 -19.73 -8.94 -5.70
CA ASP A 12 -20.45 -9.36 -6.90
C ASP A 12 -21.61 -10.31 -6.52
N PRO A 13 -22.85 -10.03 -6.97
CA PRO A 13 -23.99 -10.89 -6.66
C PRO A 13 -23.80 -12.36 -7.04
N ARG A 14 -23.00 -12.64 -8.09
CA ARG A 14 -22.71 -14.00 -8.55
C ARG A 14 -21.85 -14.79 -7.56
N PHE A 15 -21.11 -14.13 -6.67
CA PHE A 15 -20.31 -14.80 -5.66
C PHE A 15 -21.17 -15.58 -4.67
N GLY A 16 -22.41 -15.13 -4.42
CA GLY A 16 -23.39 -15.85 -3.61
C GLY A 16 -23.75 -17.24 -4.15
N GLU A 17 -23.64 -17.46 -5.46
CA GLU A 17 -23.86 -18.78 -6.08
C GLU A 17 -22.66 -19.71 -5.91
N ILE A 18 -21.45 -19.15 -5.75
CA ILE A 18 -20.23 -19.93 -5.54
C ILE A 18 -20.18 -20.47 -4.10
N ALA A 19 -20.53 -19.64 -3.12
CA ALA A 19 -20.66 -19.98 -1.70
C ALA A 19 -19.60 -21.00 -1.19
N PRO A 20 -18.29 -20.70 -1.32
CA PRO A 20 -17.26 -21.70 -1.09
C PRO A 20 -17.08 -22.03 0.40
N ASP A 21 -16.94 -23.32 0.72
CA ASP A 21 -16.56 -23.77 2.08
C ASP A 21 -15.12 -23.39 2.44
N PHE A 22 -14.24 -23.30 1.44
CA PHE A 22 -12.83 -22.98 1.61
C PHE A 22 -12.34 -22.04 0.51
N ALA A 23 -11.47 -21.11 0.88
CA ALA A 23 -10.75 -20.23 -0.04
C ALA A 23 -9.24 -20.39 0.16
N PHE A 24 -8.51 -20.66 -0.92
CA PHE A 24 -7.06 -20.81 -0.91
C PHE A 24 -6.42 -19.75 -1.79
N SER A 25 -5.29 -19.20 -1.34
CA SER A 25 -4.47 -18.27 -2.11
C SER A 25 -3.02 -18.69 -2.04
N LEU A 26 -2.31 -18.56 -3.17
CA LEU A 26 -0.89 -18.89 -3.29
C LEU A 26 -0.12 -17.62 -3.63
N HIS A 27 1.05 -17.45 -3.02
CA HIS A 27 1.98 -16.38 -3.37
C HIS A 27 3.38 -16.98 -3.41
N ASN A 28 4.08 -16.79 -4.52
CA ASN A 28 5.49 -17.17 -4.59
C ASN A 28 6.28 -16.25 -3.67
N LEU A 29 6.95 -16.81 -2.66
CA LEU A 29 7.72 -16.04 -1.69
C LEU A 29 9.22 -16.20 -2.00
N PRO A 30 9.89 -15.15 -2.51
CA PRO A 30 11.34 -15.19 -2.71
C PRO A 30 12.07 -15.59 -1.43
N GLY A 31 13.06 -16.48 -1.55
CA GLY A 31 13.81 -17.04 -0.42
C GLY A 31 13.30 -18.39 0.08
N VAL A 32 12.11 -18.84 -0.35
CA VAL A 32 11.66 -20.23 -0.11
C VAL A 32 12.19 -21.14 -1.22
N PRO A 33 12.79 -22.31 -0.89
CA PRO A 33 13.26 -23.26 -1.90
C PRO A 33 12.15 -23.74 -2.83
N PHE A 34 12.53 -24.06 -4.07
CA PHE A 34 11.58 -24.58 -5.06
C PHE A 34 10.97 -25.92 -4.59
N GLY A 35 9.65 -26.05 -4.73
CA GLY A 35 8.90 -27.23 -4.30
C GLY A 35 8.51 -27.24 -2.82
N GLU A 36 8.94 -26.24 -2.03
CA GLU A 36 8.50 -26.09 -0.64
C GLU A 36 7.27 -25.19 -0.51
N VAL A 37 6.40 -25.52 0.45
CA VAL A 37 5.25 -24.71 0.84
C VAL A 37 5.37 -24.36 2.31
N ARG A 38 5.11 -23.10 2.66
CA ARG A 38 5.11 -22.60 4.04
C ARG A 38 3.69 -22.21 4.44
N LEU A 39 3.30 -22.59 5.65
CA LEU A 39 2.00 -22.28 6.24
C LEU A 39 2.21 -21.76 7.66
N LYS A 40 1.39 -20.82 8.09
CA LYS A 40 1.32 -20.32 9.46
C LYS A 40 -0.17 -20.19 9.83
N ALA A 41 -0.53 -20.68 11.01
CA ALA A 41 -1.89 -20.51 11.53
C ALA A 41 -2.11 -19.05 11.98
N GLY A 42 -3.32 -18.53 11.74
CA GLY A 42 -3.70 -17.17 12.12
C GLY A 42 -3.23 -16.11 11.13
N VAL A 43 -2.87 -14.92 11.64
CA VAL A 43 -2.53 -13.76 10.81
C VAL A 43 -1.15 -13.94 10.16
N VAL A 44 -1.13 -13.81 8.83
CA VAL A 44 0.07 -13.99 7.99
C VAL A 44 0.53 -12.71 7.30
N ASN A 45 -0.34 -11.71 7.14
CA ASN A 45 -0.03 -10.47 6.42
C ASN A 45 -0.54 -9.25 7.21
N CYS A 46 0.12 -8.11 7.03
CA CYS A 46 -0.35 -6.83 7.55
C CYS A 46 -1.51 -6.29 6.71
N ALA A 47 -2.44 -5.57 7.35
CA ALA A 47 -3.39 -4.75 6.62
C ALA A 47 -2.64 -3.64 5.85
N SER A 48 -3.09 -3.33 4.64
CA SER A 48 -2.48 -2.30 3.80
C SER A 48 -3.55 -1.37 3.23
N ARG A 49 -3.22 -0.08 3.13
CA ARG A 49 -4.04 0.95 2.48
C ARG A 49 -3.13 1.90 1.73
N GLY A 50 -3.46 2.16 0.46
CA GLY A 50 -2.78 3.18 -0.33
C GLY A 50 -3.13 4.60 0.16
N MET A 51 -2.16 5.52 0.03
CA MET A 51 -2.32 6.93 0.35
C MET A 51 -1.79 7.79 -0.79
N ARG A 52 -2.46 8.92 -1.08
CA ARG A 52 -1.98 9.96 -1.99
C ARG A 52 -1.97 11.28 -1.24
N ILE A 53 -0.82 11.95 -1.23
CA ILE A 53 -0.65 13.30 -0.70
C ILE A 53 -0.51 14.24 -1.90
N VAL A 54 -1.34 15.28 -1.97
CA VAL A 54 -1.25 16.33 -2.97
C VAL A 54 -0.82 17.60 -2.26
N LEU A 55 0.28 18.19 -2.71
CA LEU A 55 0.81 19.43 -2.17
C LEU A 55 0.70 20.51 -3.24
N GLU A 56 -0.02 21.57 -2.93
CA GLU A 56 -0.26 22.68 -3.83
C GLU A 56 0.59 23.89 -3.43
N GLY A 57 1.17 24.53 -4.44
CA GLY A 57 1.97 25.73 -4.29
C GLY A 57 1.33 26.93 -4.96
N LYS A 58 2.11 28.00 -5.13
CA LYS A 58 1.75 29.20 -5.87
C LYS A 58 2.78 29.44 -6.96
N THR A 59 2.33 29.60 -8.20
CA THR A 59 3.20 29.95 -9.34
C THR A 59 3.72 31.39 -9.22
N ALA A 60 4.85 31.66 -9.86
CA ALA A 60 5.48 32.97 -9.88
C ALA A 60 5.85 33.38 -11.31
N HIS A 61 5.95 34.68 -11.55
CA HIS A 61 6.65 35.19 -12.73
C HIS A 61 8.12 34.75 -12.66
N SER A 62 8.72 34.35 -13.79
CA SER A 62 10.08 33.78 -13.80
C SER A 62 11.15 34.74 -13.27
N SER A 63 10.93 36.05 -13.40
CA SER A 63 11.82 37.09 -12.87
C SER A 63 11.53 37.51 -11.42
N MET A 64 10.51 36.95 -10.77
CA MET A 64 10.11 37.27 -9.38
C MET A 64 9.84 35.99 -8.57
N PRO A 65 10.82 35.07 -8.47
CA PRO A 65 10.65 33.76 -7.85
C PRO A 65 10.18 33.81 -6.38
N GLU A 66 10.53 34.86 -5.65
CA GLU A 66 10.14 35.11 -4.26
C GLU A 66 8.63 35.27 -4.05
N THR A 67 7.87 35.51 -5.12
CA THR A 67 6.41 35.65 -5.06
C THR A 67 5.66 34.32 -5.12
N GLY A 68 6.37 33.24 -5.45
CA GLY A 68 5.87 31.87 -5.52
C GLY A 68 5.93 31.15 -4.18
N ILE A 69 5.23 30.02 -4.11
CA ILE A 69 5.27 29.11 -2.96
C ILE A 69 5.54 27.73 -3.51
N SER A 70 6.75 27.22 -3.28
CA SER A 70 7.12 25.86 -3.70
C SER A 70 6.75 24.85 -2.61
N PRO A 71 6.09 23.72 -2.93
CA PRO A 71 5.83 22.67 -1.97
C PRO A 71 7.09 21.86 -1.60
N MET A 72 8.25 22.16 -2.19
CA MET A 72 9.49 21.39 -2.00
C MET A 72 9.91 21.24 -0.54
N LEU A 73 9.73 22.27 0.29
CA LEU A 73 10.08 22.17 1.72
C LEU A 73 9.21 21.12 2.43
N ALA A 74 7.89 21.16 2.22
CA ALA A 74 6.98 20.15 2.77
C ALA A 74 7.31 18.74 2.26
N VAL A 75 7.68 18.58 0.99
CA VAL A 75 8.16 17.29 0.46
C VAL A 75 9.41 16.83 1.21
N SER A 76 10.39 17.71 1.40
CA SER A 76 11.67 17.38 2.04
C SER A 76 11.51 16.94 3.49
N GLU A 77 10.54 17.51 4.21
CA GLU A 77 10.22 17.11 5.58
C GLU A 77 9.45 15.79 5.65
N LEU A 78 8.51 15.57 4.71
CA LEU A 78 7.70 14.35 4.67
C LEU A 78 8.52 13.11 4.28
N MET A 79 9.54 13.27 3.43
CA MET A 79 10.37 12.16 2.94
C MET A 79 10.97 11.29 4.06
N PRO A 80 11.66 11.84 5.07
CA PRO A 80 12.15 11.05 6.20
C PRO A 80 11.06 10.74 7.24
N ALA A 81 10.07 11.62 7.41
CA ALA A 81 9.05 11.47 8.44
C ALA A 81 8.09 10.30 8.17
N LEU A 82 7.66 10.10 6.91
CA LEU A 82 6.69 9.06 6.57
C LEU A 82 7.23 7.63 6.81
N PRO A 83 8.44 7.24 6.36
CA PRO A 83 9.02 5.94 6.69
C PRO A 83 9.22 5.73 8.19
N ALA A 84 9.54 6.79 8.94
CA ALA A 84 9.75 6.73 10.39
C ALA A 84 8.47 6.43 11.21
N LEU A 85 7.29 6.49 10.59
CA LEU A 85 6.04 6.04 11.21
C LEU A 85 5.97 4.51 11.32
N GLY A 86 6.67 3.80 10.43
CA GLY A 86 6.71 2.34 10.43
C GLY A 86 7.51 1.82 11.62
N ARG A 87 6.91 0.92 12.40
CA ARG A 87 7.58 0.20 13.50
C ARG A 87 7.67 -1.31 13.27
N GLY A 88 7.14 -1.80 12.15
CA GLY A 88 7.10 -3.23 11.85
C GLY A 88 8.51 -3.77 11.60
N THR A 89 8.81 -4.92 12.18
CA THR A 89 10.05 -5.65 11.91
C THR A 89 9.74 -6.96 11.21
N PHE A 90 10.72 -7.55 10.52
CA PHE A 90 10.59 -8.89 9.94
C PHE A 90 10.49 -10.01 10.98
N ALA A 91 10.68 -9.68 12.27
CA ALA A 91 10.65 -10.63 13.37
C ALA A 91 9.28 -10.77 14.06
N ASP A 92 8.29 -9.96 13.64
CA ASP A 92 6.89 -10.00 14.10
C ASP A 92 6.02 -10.95 13.24
#